data_AF-A0A6V7UB29-F1
#
_entry.id   AF-A0A6V7UB29-F1
#
_cell.length_a   1.000
_cell.length_b   1.000
_cell.length_c   1.000
_cell.angle_alpha   90.00
_cell.angle_beta   90.00
_cell.angle_gamma   90.00
#
_symmetry.space_group_name_H-M   'P 1'
#
loop_
_entity.id
_entity.type
_entity.pdbx_description
1 polymer ?
#
loop_
_entity_poly.entity_id
_entity_poly.type
_entity_poly.pdbx_seq_one_letter_code
_entity_poly.pdbx_strand_id
1 'polypeptide(L)'
;MPSVLSRLRGNLRDAAPALLGTGLVFAIIHLYRRHYQLGRFTATKSISTRSDPKSERAHVDFNFIRRLFRIVRVLIPSPFCFEVLLMALIALSLLLRTYADVWMIQTSTGIEASIIARKRGNFIKSTMHYLMCMPLVSVVNSFLRFALSELKLRFRERLTHNFYKQYLNGFTFYKMANLDNRISNADQLLTQDVDRFCGGVVDLYSNLSKPLVDVLLYVSRIGDSLGWQAPIRLFFYLIASGLVLTYLRRPIGRMTVMEQQFEGDYRSINSRLIVNSEEIAFYRGNERERRSIMNSFQKMISHLRSLILFRFSISFLDNIVAKYVATVVGWYTMSRPFFNQNNSNLKQKIKLN
;
A
#
# COMPACT_ATOMS: atom_id res chain seq x y z
N MET A 1 47.66 -17.25 -20.36
CA MET A 1 46.19 -17.26 -20.13
C MET A 1 45.93 -17.26 -18.62
N PRO A 2 45.69 -16.12 -17.95
CA PRO A 2 45.33 -16.12 -16.55
C PRO A 2 43.89 -16.61 -16.41
N SER A 3 43.80 -17.74 -15.73
CA SER A 3 42.68 -18.66 -15.54
C SER A 3 41.43 -18.03 -14.93
N VAL A 4 40.28 -18.52 -15.35
CA VAL A 4 38.91 -18.31 -14.83
C VAL A 4 38.82 -18.19 -13.29
N LEU A 5 39.72 -18.87 -12.57
CA LEU A 5 39.89 -18.80 -11.10
C LEU A 5 40.24 -17.41 -10.56
N SER A 6 41.02 -16.58 -11.28
CA SER A 6 41.33 -15.21 -10.83
C SER A 6 40.15 -14.26 -11.01
N ARG A 7 39.35 -14.44 -12.07
CA ARG A 7 38.08 -13.72 -12.28
C ARG A 7 37.00 -14.14 -11.26
N LEU A 8 36.94 -15.42 -10.91
CA LEU A 8 36.09 -15.93 -9.83
C LEU A 8 36.50 -15.36 -8.46
N ARG A 9 37.81 -15.27 -8.18
CA ARG A 9 38.33 -14.71 -6.92
C ARG A 9 38.08 -13.20 -6.79
N GLY A 10 38.11 -12.45 -7.90
CA GLY A 10 37.69 -11.05 -7.94
C GLY A 10 36.20 -10.88 -7.63
N ASN A 11 35.33 -11.63 -8.33
CA ASN A 11 33.89 -11.59 -8.10
C ASN A 11 33.50 -12.04 -6.68
N LEU A 12 34.22 -13.00 -6.09
CA LEU A 12 33.99 -13.43 -4.71
C LEU A 12 34.36 -12.36 -3.68
N ARG A 13 35.40 -11.56 -3.94
CA ARG A 13 35.81 -10.46 -3.06
C ARG A 13 34.78 -9.32 -3.09
N ASP A 14 34.18 -9.07 -4.26
CA ASP A 14 33.12 -8.07 -4.42
C ASP A 14 31.77 -8.56 -3.86
N ALA A 15 31.53 -9.87 -3.85
CA ALA A 15 30.32 -10.49 -3.25
C ALA A 15 30.44 -10.79 -1.74
N ALA A 16 31.66 -10.77 -1.17
CA ALA A 16 31.92 -11.04 0.24
C ALA A 16 31.08 -10.20 1.23
N PRO A 17 30.96 -8.85 1.08
CA PRO A 17 30.14 -8.07 2.00
C PRO A 17 28.64 -8.42 1.93
N ALA A 18 28.14 -8.81 0.74
CA ALA A 18 26.75 -9.22 0.57
C ALA A 18 26.48 -10.61 1.19
N LEU A 19 27.41 -11.55 1.05
CA LEU A 19 27.31 -12.89 1.66
C LEU A 19 27.41 -12.81 3.19
N LEU A 20 28.30 -11.97 3.73
CA LEU A 20 28.40 -11.73 5.18
C LEU A 20 27.13 -11.06 5.73
N GLY A 21 26.58 -10.08 5.01
CA GLY A 21 25.33 -9.40 5.39
C GLY A 21 24.12 -10.33 5.43
N THR A 22 23.98 -11.19 4.41
CA THR A 22 22.88 -12.19 4.37
C THR A 22 23.02 -13.25 5.46
N GLY A 23 24.24 -13.74 5.73
CA GLY A 23 24.52 -14.67 6.82
C GLY A 23 24.17 -14.08 8.21
N LEU A 24 24.51 -12.82 8.45
CA LEU A 24 24.14 -12.10 9.68
C LEU A 24 22.62 -11.99 9.86
N VAL A 25 21.89 -11.68 8.79
CA VAL A 25 20.43 -11.58 8.84
C VAL A 25 19.79 -12.93 9.16
N PHE A 26 20.24 -14.02 8.52
CA PHE A 26 19.75 -15.37 8.85
C PHE A 26 20.10 -15.78 10.28
N ALA A 27 21.29 -15.42 10.76
CA ALA A 27 21.69 -15.66 12.15
C ALA A 27 20.81 -14.88 13.14
N ILE A 28 20.52 -13.60 12.87
CA ILE A 28 19.62 -12.77 13.69
C ILE A 28 18.20 -13.35 13.73
N ILE A 29 17.68 -13.80 12.58
CA ILE A 29 16.35 -14.43 12.52
C ILE A 29 16.33 -15.75 13.27
N HIS A 30 17.40 -16.54 13.15
CA HIS A 30 17.53 -17.80 13.87
C HIS A 30 17.62 -17.57 15.39
N LEU A 31 18.41 -16.58 15.82
CA LEU A 31 18.51 -16.15 17.22
C LEU A 31 17.17 -15.61 17.74
N TYR A 32 16.48 -14.79 16.97
CA TYR A 32 15.16 -14.25 17.32
C TYR A 32 14.12 -15.38 17.50
N ARG A 33 14.11 -16.35 16.59
CA ARG A 33 13.22 -17.52 16.66
C ARG A 33 13.53 -18.38 17.88
N ARG A 34 14.81 -18.59 18.18
CA ARG A 34 15.29 -19.37 19.33
C ARG A 34 15.00 -18.67 20.66
N HIS A 35 15.24 -17.36 20.74
CA HIS A 35 15.05 -16.54 21.94
C HIS A 35 13.57 -16.49 22.37
N TYR A 36 12.65 -16.45 21.42
CA TYR A 36 11.22 -16.35 21.71
C TYR A 36 10.46 -17.68 21.60
N GLN A 37 11.17 -18.81 21.46
CA GLN A 37 10.60 -20.15 21.33
C GLN A 37 9.40 -20.19 20.37
N LEU A 38 9.51 -19.48 19.25
CA LEU A 38 8.43 -19.40 18.27
C LEU A 38 8.23 -20.79 17.64
N GLY A 39 7.18 -21.48 18.10
CA GLY A 39 6.74 -22.75 17.54
C GLY A 39 6.51 -22.62 16.02
N ARG A 40 6.66 -23.72 15.28
CA ARG A 40 6.14 -23.77 13.91
C ARG A 40 4.65 -23.50 14.00
N PHE A 41 4.19 -22.41 13.40
CA PHE A 41 2.77 -22.15 13.20
C PHE A 41 2.21 -23.27 12.30
N THR A 42 1.76 -24.35 12.91
CA THR A 42 1.04 -25.42 12.24
C THR A 42 -0.39 -24.91 12.11
N ALA A 43 -0.75 -24.47 10.91
CA ALA A 43 -2.05 -23.89 10.58
C ALA A 43 -3.24 -24.88 10.68
N THR A 44 -3.15 -25.93 11.51
CA THR A 44 -4.04 -27.09 11.40
C THR A 44 -4.61 -27.59 12.73
N LYS A 45 -4.27 -27.03 13.90
CA LYS A 45 -4.77 -27.62 15.16
C LYS A 45 -5.05 -26.64 16.30
N SER A 46 -5.98 -25.70 16.09
CA SER A 46 -6.75 -25.08 17.19
C SER A 46 -7.98 -24.32 16.67
N ILE A 47 -8.90 -25.01 15.98
CA ILE A 47 -10.27 -24.54 15.83
C ILE A 47 -11.18 -25.69 16.27
N SER A 48 -11.29 -25.87 17.58
CA SER A 48 -12.38 -26.62 18.20
C SER A 48 -13.26 -25.62 18.93
N THR A 49 -14.40 -25.32 18.29
CA THR A 49 -15.71 -25.02 18.88
C THR A 49 -15.81 -23.89 19.90
N ARG A 50 -16.15 -22.69 19.42
CA ARG A 50 -17.33 -21.95 19.90
C ARG A 50 -18.00 -21.28 18.71
N SER A 51 -19.23 -21.72 18.45
CA SER A 51 -20.15 -21.12 17.48
C SER A 51 -20.72 -19.85 18.09
N ASP A 52 -19.99 -18.74 17.99
CA ASP A 52 -20.56 -17.40 18.18
C ASP A 52 -21.30 -16.99 16.89
N PRO A 53 -22.39 -16.20 17.01
CA PRO A 53 -23.27 -15.90 15.89
C PRO A 53 -22.45 -15.25 14.78
N LYS A 54 -22.81 -15.56 13.53
CA LYS A 54 -22.20 -15.01 12.31
C LYS A 54 -22.05 -13.48 12.44
N SER A 55 -20.92 -12.99 12.97
CA SER A 55 -20.48 -11.66 12.62
C SER A 55 -20.17 -11.77 11.13
N GLU A 56 -20.98 -11.10 10.32
CA GLU A 56 -20.72 -10.97 8.89
C GLU A 56 -19.30 -10.43 8.77
N ARG A 57 -18.36 -11.34 8.53
CA ARG A 57 -17.00 -10.99 8.13
C ARG A 57 -17.19 -10.07 6.94
N ALA A 58 -16.81 -8.80 7.09
CA ALA A 58 -16.87 -7.80 6.04
C ALA A 58 -15.95 -8.24 4.87
N HIS A 59 -16.44 -9.16 4.07
CA HIS A 59 -15.86 -9.47 2.77
C HIS A 59 -16.31 -8.37 1.83
N VAL A 60 -15.46 -8.07 0.84
CA VAL A 60 -15.83 -7.19 -0.27
C VAL A 60 -16.82 -7.97 -1.14
N ASP A 61 -18.06 -8.05 -0.67
CA ASP A 61 -19.14 -8.76 -1.34
C ASP A 61 -19.80 -7.84 -2.38
N PHE A 62 -20.51 -8.42 -3.34
CA PHE A 62 -21.29 -7.64 -4.31
C PHE A 62 -22.28 -6.68 -3.62
N ASN A 63 -22.82 -7.10 -2.47
CA ASN A 63 -23.67 -6.26 -1.62
C ASN A 63 -22.94 -5.04 -1.06
N PHE A 64 -21.65 -5.16 -0.70
CA PHE A 64 -20.83 -4.04 -0.27
C PHE A 64 -20.64 -3.03 -1.40
N ILE A 65 -20.30 -3.49 -2.61
CA ILE A 65 -20.13 -2.63 -3.79
C ILE A 65 -21.45 -1.89 -4.10
N ARG A 66 -22.59 -2.60 -4.04
CA ARG A 66 -23.91 -1.97 -4.25
C ARG A 66 -24.22 -0.89 -3.21
N ARG A 67 -23.90 -1.13 -1.92
CA ARG A 67 -24.06 -0.14 -0.85
C ARG A 67 -23.13 1.06 -1.05
N LEU A 68 -21.87 0.80 -1.42
CA LEU A 68 -20.88 1.83 -1.73
C LEU A 68 -21.35 2.72 -2.88
N PHE A 69 -21.81 2.16 -4.00
CA PHE A 69 -22.32 2.93 -5.13
C PHE A 69 -23.52 3.82 -4.75
N ARG A 70 -24.38 3.35 -3.84
CA ARG A 70 -25.49 4.18 -3.32
C ARG A 70 -24.97 5.40 -2.56
N ILE A 71 -23.93 5.24 -1.75
CA ILE A 71 -23.32 6.34 -1.00
C ILE A 71 -22.55 7.27 -1.94
N VAL A 72 -21.80 6.73 -2.90
CA VAL A 72 -21.09 7.52 -3.92
C VAL A 72 -22.07 8.36 -4.76
N ARG A 73 -23.26 7.85 -5.07
CA ARG A 73 -24.32 8.62 -5.76
C ARG A 73 -24.86 9.79 -4.92
N VAL A 74 -24.79 9.70 -3.59
CA VAL A 74 -25.12 10.83 -2.70
C VAL A 74 -23.98 11.85 -2.67
N LEU A 75 -22.73 11.38 -2.71
CA LEU A 75 -21.54 12.23 -2.76
C LEU A 75 -21.43 13.00 -4.08
N ILE A 76 -21.81 12.38 -5.20
CA ILE A 76 -21.76 12.96 -6.54
C ILE A 76 -23.17 12.91 -7.15
N PRO A 77 -24.03 13.91 -6.87
CA PRO A 77 -25.43 13.88 -7.25
C PRO A 77 -25.66 14.11 -8.76
N SER A 78 -24.78 14.84 -9.43
CA SER A 78 -24.87 15.10 -10.87
C SER A 78 -23.50 15.15 -11.55
N PRO A 79 -23.40 14.86 -12.86
CA PRO A 79 -22.14 14.96 -13.61
C PRO A 79 -21.67 16.41 -13.82
N PHE A 80 -22.53 17.41 -13.63
CA PHE A 80 -22.21 18.84 -13.75
C PHE A 80 -22.09 19.54 -12.38
N CYS A 81 -21.56 18.82 -11.40
CA CYS A 81 -21.33 19.34 -10.05
C CYS A 81 -19.89 19.84 -9.89
N PHE A 82 -19.69 20.77 -8.95
CA PHE A 82 -18.38 21.31 -8.61
C PHE A 82 -17.41 20.21 -8.11
N GLU A 83 -17.96 19.18 -7.46
CA GLU A 83 -17.24 17.99 -7.02
C GLU A 83 -16.64 17.21 -8.21
N VAL A 84 -17.36 17.14 -9.34
CA VAL A 84 -16.88 16.49 -10.58
C VAL A 84 -15.79 17.33 -11.24
N LEU A 85 -15.95 18.66 -11.22
CA LEU A 85 -14.90 19.58 -11.69
C LEU A 85 -13.60 19.39 -10.89
N LEU A 86 -13.69 19.32 -9.55
CA LEU A 86 -12.56 19.02 -8.67
C LEU A 86 -11.93 17.66 -9.01
N MET A 87 -12.73 16.62 -9.23
CA MET A 87 -12.21 15.31 -9.64
C MET A 87 -11.49 15.33 -10.99
N ALA A 88 -12.03 16.05 -11.99
CA ALA A 88 -11.41 16.22 -13.29
C ALA A 88 -10.09 17.01 -13.19
N LEU A 89 -10.06 18.03 -12.33
CA LEU A 89 -8.89 18.84 -12.06
C LEU A 89 -7.81 18.07 -11.30
N ILE A 90 -8.19 17.15 -10.39
CA ILE A 90 -7.27 16.18 -9.79
C ILE A 90 -6.70 15.25 -10.88
N ALA A 91 -7.52 14.74 -11.79
CA ALA A 91 -7.06 13.88 -12.88
C ALA A 91 -6.07 14.61 -13.80
N LEU A 92 -6.35 15.87 -14.15
CA LEU A 92 -5.44 16.72 -14.93
C LEU A 92 -4.14 16.99 -14.17
N SER A 93 -4.23 17.32 -12.87
CA SER A 93 -3.06 17.56 -12.03
C SER A 93 -2.18 16.31 -11.88
N LEU A 94 -2.78 15.11 -11.83
CA LEU A 94 -2.05 13.84 -11.86
C LEU A 94 -1.26 13.67 -13.16
N LEU A 95 -1.87 13.95 -14.32
CA LEU A 95 -1.19 13.89 -15.62
C LEU A 95 -0.02 14.89 -15.70
N LEU A 96 -0.25 16.14 -15.30
CA LEU A 96 0.77 17.18 -15.26
C LEU A 96 1.93 16.77 -14.33
N ARG A 97 1.61 16.16 -13.19
CA ARG A 97 2.61 15.65 -12.26
C ARG A 97 3.43 14.52 -12.87
N THR A 98 2.80 13.52 -13.48
CA THR A 98 3.53 12.42 -14.14
C THR A 98 4.44 12.95 -15.25
N TYR A 99 3.96 13.91 -16.04
CA TYR A 99 4.79 14.56 -17.05
C TYR A 99 5.98 15.32 -16.44
N ALA A 100 5.76 16.09 -15.37
CA ALA A 100 6.80 16.79 -14.65
C ALA A 100 7.84 15.82 -14.05
N ASP A 101 7.41 14.69 -13.49
CA ASP A 101 8.29 13.64 -12.97
C ASP A 101 9.17 13.05 -14.09
N VAL A 102 8.60 12.75 -15.26
CA VAL A 102 9.37 12.25 -16.43
C VAL A 102 10.38 13.30 -16.93
N TRP A 103 9.95 14.56 -17.05
CA TRP A 103 10.82 15.67 -17.46
C TRP A 103 11.98 15.89 -16.47
N MET A 104 11.70 15.79 -15.17
CA MET A 104 12.69 15.90 -14.09
C MET A 104 13.73 14.78 -14.20
N ILE A 105 13.30 13.54 -14.43
CA ILE A 105 14.20 12.40 -14.63
C ILE A 105 15.11 12.63 -15.84
N GLN A 106 14.54 13.01 -16.98
CA GLN A 106 15.31 13.23 -18.22
C GLN A 106 16.32 14.37 -18.06
N THR A 107 15.92 15.47 -17.43
CA THR A 107 16.80 16.61 -17.17
C THR A 107 17.91 16.25 -16.17
N SER A 108 17.58 15.50 -15.11
CA SER A 108 18.56 14.99 -14.14
C SER A 108 19.61 14.10 -14.80
N THR A 109 19.19 13.13 -15.61
CA THR A 109 20.12 12.27 -16.37
C THR A 109 20.96 13.07 -17.35
N GLY A 110 20.40 14.11 -17.98
CA GLY A 110 21.14 15.02 -18.85
C GLY A 110 22.22 15.84 -18.11
N ILE A 111 21.92 16.26 -16.88
CA ILE A 111 22.89 16.92 -16.00
C ILE A 111 24.00 15.95 -15.62
N GLU A 112 23.67 14.73 -15.20
CA GLU A 112 24.64 13.67 -14.87
C GLU A 112 25.56 13.34 -16.06
N ALA A 113 24.99 13.19 -17.27
CA ALA A 113 25.75 12.97 -18.48
C ALA A 113 26.71 14.13 -18.79
N SER A 114 26.30 15.37 -18.51
CA SER A 114 27.14 16.57 -18.70
C SER A 114 28.30 16.63 -17.70
N ILE A 115 28.10 16.13 -16.47
CA ILE A 115 29.16 15.98 -15.45
C ILE A 115 30.20 14.97 -15.93
N ILE A 116 29.76 13.80 -16.40
CA ILE A 116 30.64 12.74 -16.91
C ILE A 116 31.42 13.24 -18.14
N ALA A 117 30.77 13.96 -19.05
CA ALA A 117 31.38 14.53 -20.25
C ALA A 117 32.28 15.76 -19.99
N ARG A 118 32.42 16.21 -18.73
CA ARG A 118 33.20 17.38 -18.31
C ARG A 118 32.83 18.70 -19.03
N LYS A 119 31.61 18.82 -19.53
CA LYS A 119 31.12 20.03 -20.24
C LYS A 119 30.53 21.05 -19.26
N ARG A 120 31.39 21.90 -18.68
CA ARG A 120 31.01 22.90 -17.65
C ARG A 120 29.89 23.86 -18.08
N GLY A 121 29.92 24.36 -19.32
CA GLY A 121 28.90 25.30 -19.82
C GLY A 121 27.49 24.69 -19.89
N ASN A 122 27.38 23.46 -20.41
CA ASN A 122 26.10 22.75 -20.49
C ASN A 122 25.58 22.34 -19.10
N PHE A 123 26.49 22.00 -18.18
CA PHE A 123 26.13 21.72 -16.78
C PHE A 123 25.49 22.92 -16.08
N ILE A 124 26.10 24.11 -16.17
CA ILE A 124 25.57 25.31 -15.54
C ILE A 124 24.23 25.69 -16.16
N LYS A 125 24.13 25.71 -17.49
CA LYS A 125 22.87 26.02 -18.20
C LYS A 125 21.74 25.07 -17.83
N SER A 126 22.01 23.76 -17.80
CA SER A 126 20.99 22.74 -17.50
C SER A 126 20.58 22.77 -16.03
N THR A 127 21.53 23.00 -15.12
CA THR A 127 21.25 23.12 -13.67
C THR A 127 20.42 24.38 -13.38
N MET A 128 20.74 25.51 -14.00
CA MET A 128 19.96 26.75 -13.84
C MET A 128 18.55 26.61 -14.41
N HIS A 129 18.39 25.97 -15.57
CA HIS A 129 17.07 25.68 -16.14
C HIS A 129 16.24 24.75 -15.24
N TYR A 130 16.87 23.73 -14.67
CA TYR A 130 16.25 22.82 -13.71
C TYR A 130 15.79 23.56 -12.44
N LEU A 131 16.64 24.44 -11.89
CA LEU A 131 16.30 25.27 -10.73
C LEU A 131 15.13 26.22 -11.01
N MET A 132 15.08 26.81 -12.20
CA MET A 132 14.00 27.73 -12.60
C MET A 132 12.65 27.03 -12.74
N CYS A 133 12.64 25.75 -13.14
CA CYS A 133 11.39 24.99 -13.32
C CYS A 133 10.87 24.36 -12.02
N MET A 134 11.71 24.22 -10.98
CA MET A 134 11.33 23.62 -9.69
C MET A 134 10.09 24.24 -9.02
N PRO A 135 9.94 25.58 -8.96
CA PRO A 135 8.75 26.19 -8.40
C PRO A 135 7.46 25.76 -9.11
N LEU A 136 7.49 25.63 -10.44
CA LEU A 136 6.32 25.20 -11.22
C LEU A 136 5.90 23.78 -10.86
N VAL A 137 6.85 22.86 -10.74
CA VAL A 137 6.60 21.48 -10.31
C VAL A 137 6.01 21.45 -8.88
N SER A 138 6.55 22.28 -7.99
CA SER A 138 6.05 22.42 -6.61
C SER A 138 4.61 22.93 -6.56
N VAL A 139 4.24 23.89 -7.41
CA VAL A 139 2.88 24.42 -7.54
C VAL A 139 1.92 23.30 -7.95
N VAL A 140 2.24 22.50 -8.96
CA VAL A 140 1.39 21.38 -9.40
C VAL A 140 1.18 20.37 -8.26
N ASN A 141 2.24 20.01 -7.54
CA ASN A 141 2.15 19.06 -6.42
C ASN A 141 1.36 19.62 -5.22
N SER A 142 1.53 20.90 -4.90
CA SER A 142 0.80 21.57 -3.83
C SER A 142 -0.68 21.70 -4.18
N PHE A 143 -0.97 22.03 -5.44
CA PHE A 143 -2.33 22.13 -5.96
C PHE A 143 -3.06 20.79 -5.94
N LEU A 144 -2.39 19.69 -6.31
CA LEU A 144 -2.96 18.35 -6.20
C LEU A 144 -3.40 18.04 -4.75
N ARG A 145 -2.55 18.37 -3.77
CA ARG A 145 -2.86 18.15 -2.35
C ARG A 145 -4.01 19.02 -1.89
N PHE A 146 -4.04 20.29 -2.30
CA PHE A 146 -5.14 21.20 -2.04
C PHE A 146 -6.46 20.65 -2.60
N ALA A 147 -6.49 20.26 -3.88
CA ALA A 147 -7.70 19.74 -4.52
C ALA A 147 -8.20 18.44 -3.86
N LEU A 148 -7.31 17.56 -3.42
CA LEU A 148 -7.68 16.36 -2.66
C LEU A 148 -8.28 16.69 -1.30
N SER A 149 -7.69 17.63 -0.56
CA SER A 149 -8.21 18.06 0.75
C SER A 149 -9.57 18.75 0.62
N GLU A 150 -9.74 19.61 -0.37
CA GLU A 150 -11.01 20.27 -0.66
C GLU A 150 -12.08 19.24 -1.04
N LEU A 151 -11.75 18.27 -1.89
CA LEU A 151 -12.69 17.19 -2.26
C LEU A 151 -13.13 16.37 -1.03
N LYS A 152 -12.20 16.05 -0.12
CA LYS A 152 -12.53 15.36 1.16
C LYS A 152 -13.51 16.16 2.00
N LEU A 153 -13.26 17.46 2.15
CA LEU A 153 -14.12 18.34 2.94
C LEU A 153 -15.52 18.44 2.33
N ARG A 154 -15.62 18.62 1.02
CA ARG A 154 -16.90 18.68 0.29
C ARG A 154 -17.69 17.37 0.39
N PHE A 155 -17.03 16.23 0.27
CA PHE A 155 -17.66 14.93 0.47
C PHE A 155 -18.19 14.76 1.89
N ARG A 156 -17.43 15.19 2.90
CA ARG A 156 -17.89 15.22 4.29
C ARG A 156 -19.09 16.14 4.46
N GLU A 157 -19.04 17.38 4.00
CA GLU A 157 -20.14 18.35 4.05
C GLU A 157 -21.44 17.73 3.49
N ARG A 158 -21.39 17.19 2.27
CA ARG A 158 -22.54 16.57 1.60
C ARG A 158 -23.09 15.37 2.35
N LEU A 159 -22.21 14.45 2.75
CA LEU A 159 -22.62 13.19 3.39
C LEU A 159 -23.22 13.47 4.76
N THR A 160 -22.58 14.35 5.53
CA THR A 160 -23.06 14.80 6.85
C THR A 160 -24.41 15.50 6.72
N HIS A 161 -24.60 16.43 5.77
CA HIS A 161 -25.90 17.07 5.56
C HIS A 161 -27.01 16.07 5.20
N ASN A 162 -26.72 15.11 4.32
CA ASN A 162 -27.69 14.08 3.95
C ASN A 162 -28.02 13.15 5.12
N PHE A 163 -27.03 12.77 5.93
CA PHE A 163 -27.23 11.93 7.10
C PHE A 163 -28.01 12.64 8.20
N TYR A 164 -27.69 13.89 8.52
CA TYR A 164 -28.47 14.66 9.49
C TYR A 164 -29.89 14.93 9.01
N LYS A 165 -30.10 15.17 7.71
CA LYS A 165 -31.45 15.30 7.14
C LYS A 165 -32.29 14.03 7.35
N GLN A 166 -31.70 12.84 7.29
CA GLN A 166 -32.40 11.58 7.52
C GLN A 166 -32.53 11.25 9.02
N TYR A 167 -31.48 11.51 9.79
CA TYR A 167 -31.43 11.25 11.24
C TYR A 167 -32.44 12.11 12.00
N LEU A 168 -32.57 13.39 11.64
CA LEU A 168 -33.53 14.34 12.22
C LEU A 168 -34.91 14.28 11.53
N ASN A 169 -35.15 13.32 10.64
CA ASN A 169 -36.47 13.16 10.03
C ASN A 169 -37.40 12.39 10.97
N GLY A 170 -38.35 13.12 11.59
CA GLY A 170 -39.30 12.55 12.56
C GLY A 170 -38.62 12.01 13.82
N PHE A 171 -39.07 10.86 14.31
CA PHE A 171 -38.53 10.22 15.52
C PHE A 171 -37.37 9.24 15.24
N THR A 172 -36.67 9.39 14.11
CA THR A 172 -35.61 8.46 13.70
C THR A 172 -34.43 8.45 14.68
N PHE A 173 -34.04 9.62 15.21
CA PHE A 173 -33.01 9.71 16.26
C PHE A 173 -33.34 8.87 17.50
N TYR A 174 -34.60 8.89 17.94
CA TYR A 174 -35.04 8.11 19.10
C TYR A 174 -35.10 6.61 18.79
N LYS A 175 -35.61 6.25 17.61
CA LYS A 175 -35.67 4.84 17.16
C LYS A 175 -34.28 4.23 17.04
N MET A 176 -33.33 4.98 16.49
CA MET A 176 -31.97 4.51 16.26
C MET A 176 -31.13 4.42 17.54
N ALA A 177 -31.43 5.25 18.55
CA ALA A 177 -30.75 5.19 19.85
C ALA A 177 -31.34 4.12 20.80
N ASN A 178 -32.67 3.95 20.81
CA ASN A 178 -33.35 3.19 21.86
C ASN A 178 -34.11 1.93 21.37
N LEU A 179 -34.44 1.84 20.08
CA LEU A 179 -35.30 0.77 19.54
C LEU A 179 -34.58 -0.16 18.56
N ASP A 180 -33.46 0.27 17.96
CA ASP A 180 -32.72 -0.51 16.97
C ASP A 180 -31.29 -0.85 17.45
N ASN A 181 -31.11 -2.06 17.99
CA ASN A 181 -29.79 -2.57 18.41
C ASN A 181 -28.87 -2.94 17.24
N ARG A 182 -29.31 -2.79 15.97
CA ARG A 182 -28.46 -3.08 14.81
C ARG A 182 -27.43 -1.99 14.56
N ILE A 183 -27.68 -0.75 15.01
CA ILE A 183 -26.79 0.38 14.84
C ILE A 183 -26.27 0.81 16.20
N SER A 184 -25.19 0.18 16.64
CA SER A 184 -24.47 0.59 17.84
C SER A 184 -23.72 1.91 17.60
N ASN A 185 -23.79 2.85 18.55
CA ASN A 185 -23.03 4.11 18.56
C ASN A 185 -23.31 5.01 17.34
N ALA A 186 -24.56 5.44 17.19
CA ALA A 186 -25.00 6.35 16.12
C ALA A 186 -24.22 7.69 16.11
N ASP A 187 -23.79 8.16 17.27
CA ASP A 187 -22.95 9.34 17.45
C ASP A 187 -21.57 9.18 16.78
N GLN A 188 -20.91 8.05 17.02
CA GLN A 188 -19.62 7.73 16.39
C GLN A 188 -19.79 7.58 14.86
N LEU A 189 -20.86 6.93 14.43
CA LEU A 189 -21.17 6.71 13.02
C LEU A 189 -21.35 8.04 12.26
N LEU A 190 -22.15 8.96 12.81
CA LEU A 190 -22.47 10.24 12.20
C LEU A 190 -21.32 11.26 12.23
N THR A 191 -20.32 11.05 13.08
CA THR A 191 -19.20 11.97 13.29
C THR A 191 -17.89 11.44 12.73
N GLN A 192 -17.25 10.51 13.42
CA GLN A 192 -15.90 10.03 13.11
C GLN A 192 -15.88 9.11 11.90
N ASP A 193 -16.87 8.23 11.77
CA ASP A 193 -16.85 7.22 10.71
C ASP A 193 -17.18 7.84 9.35
N VAL A 194 -18.05 8.85 9.30
CA VAL A 194 -18.28 9.67 8.08
C VAL A 194 -16.99 10.33 7.61
N ASP A 195 -16.23 10.95 8.52
CA ASP A 195 -14.97 11.60 8.19
C ASP A 195 -13.94 10.60 7.64
N ARG A 196 -13.76 9.47 8.34
CA ARG A 196 -12.88 8.38 7.91
C ARG A 196 -13.31 7.80 6.56
N PHE A 197 -14.61 7.63 6.33
CA PHE A 197 -15.14 7.10 5.08
C PHE A 197 -14.85 8.05 3.92
N CYS A 198 -15.17 9.35 4.05
CA CYS A 198 -14.90 10.35 3.00
C CYS A 198 -13.40 10.46 2.70
N GLY A 199 -12.56 10.48 3.74
CA GLY A 199 -11.10 10.43 3.59
C GLY A 199 -10.65 9.20 2.81
N GLY A 200 -11.13 8.02 3.20
CA GLY A 200 -10.83 6.74 2.55
C GLY A 200 -11.26 6.68 1.09
N VAL A 201 -12.42 7.25 0.72
CA VAL A 201 -12.90 7.29 -0.67
C VAL A 201 -12.00 8.16 -1.55
N VAL A 202 -11.64 9.36 -1.08
CA VAL A 202 -10.75 10.26 -1.85
C VAL A 202 -9.34 9.70 -1.93
N ASP A 203 -8.83 9.11 -0.85
CA ASP A 203 -7.52 8.46 -0.84
C ASP A 203 -7.49 7.25 -1.78
N LEU A 204 -8.57 6.46 -1.82
CA LEU A 204 -8.70 5.36 -2.78
C LEU A 204 -8.68 5.89 -4.23
N TYR A 205 -9.42 6.98 -4.51
CA TYR A 205 -9.41 7.61 -5.83
C TYR A 205 -8.00 8.05 -6.23
N SER A 206 -7.28 8.77 -5.37
CA SER A 206 -5.93 9.26 -5.67
C SER A 206 -4.91 8.13 -5.82
N ASN A 207 -4.91 7.17 -4.89
CA ASN A 207 -3.95 6.07 -4.86
C ASN A 207 -4.19 5.05 -5.99
N LEU A 208 -5.39 4.97 -6.55
CA LEU A 208 -5.69 4.12 -7.70
C LEU A 208 -5.46 4.86 -9.03
N SER A 209 -5.86 6.13 -9.12
CA SER A 209 -5.76 6.90 -10.36
C SER A 209 -4.31 7.11 -10.80
N LYS A 210 -3.40 7.37 -9.84
CA LYS A 210 -1.99 7.61 -10.17
C LYS A 210 -1.32 6.41 -10.85
N PRO A 211 -1.29 5.19 -10.26
CA PRO A 211 -0.71 4.03 -10.92
C PRO A 211 -1.36 3.68 -12.26
N LEU A 212 -2.68 3.89 -12.41
CA LEU A 212 -3.37 3.63 -13.67
C LEU A 212 -2.87 4.55 -14.79
N VAL A 213 -2.78 5.86 -14.52
CA VAL A 213 -2.25 6.85 -15.46
C VAL A 213 -0.80 6.54 -15.81
N ASP A 214 0.03 6.27 -14.81
CA ASP A 214 1.44 5.96 -15.01
C ASP A 214 1.61 4.70 -15.88
N VAL A 215 0.87 3.62 -15.59
CA VAL A 215 0.90 2.38 -16.37
C VAL A 215 0.48 2.62 -17.82
N LEU A 216 -0.61 3.35 -18.05
CA LEU A 216 -1.09 3.66 -19.41
C LEU A 216 -0.05 4.45 -20.21
N LEU A 217 0.53 5.49 -19.61
CA LEU A 217 1.58 6.29 -20.25
C LEU A 217 2.83 5.47 -20.54
N TYR A 218 3.31 4.65 -19.60
CA TYR A 218 4.50 3.82 -19.81
C TYR A 218 4.28 2.73 -20.85
N VAL A 219 3.13 2.05 -20.83
CA VAL A 219 2.78 1.03 -21.84
C VAL A 219 2.76 1.67 -23.23
N SER A 220 2.18 2.85 -23.36
CA SER A 220 2.11 3.58 -24.64
C SER A 220 3.50 4.00 -25.13
N ARG A 221 4.31 4.64 -24.25
CA ARG A 221 5.67 5.10 -24.56
C ARG A 221 6.60 3.96 -24.96
N ILE A 222 6.54 2.82 -24.25
CA ILE A 222 7.35 1.64 -24.54
C ILE A 222 6.86 0.97 -25.83
N GLY A 223 5.55 0.92 -26.04
CA GLY A 223 4.94 0.40 -27.27
C GLY A 223 5.42 1.13 -28.52
N ASP A 224 5.41 2.47 -28.50
CA ASP A 224 5.84 3.31 -29.62
C ASP A 224 7.35 3.25 -29.88
N SER A 225 8.15 3.01 -28.83
CA SER A 225 9.60 3.04 -28.92
C SER A 225 10.21 1.68 -29.28
N LEU A 226 9.68 0.57 -28.73
CA LEU A 226 10.27 -0.77 -28.85
C LEU A 226 9.32 -1.81 -29.48
N GLY A 227 8.08 -1.42 -29.81
CA GLY A 227 7.03 -2.31 -30.31
C GLY A 227 6.20 -2.96 -29.20
N TRP A 228 4.95 -3.34 -29.53
CA TRP A 228 3.95 -3.81 -28.58
C TRP A 228 4.29 -5.15 -27.89
N GLN A 229 5.29 -5.89 -28.39
CA GLN A 229 5.76 -7.14 -27.78
C GLN A 229 6.45 -6.93 -26.42
N ALA A 230 7.10 -5.77 -26.21
CA ALA A 230 7.81 -5.49 -24.95
C ALA A 230 6.83 -5.21 -23.79
N PRO A 231 5.83 -4.30 -23.93
CA PRO A 231 4.82 -4.09 -22.90
C PRO A 231 4.03 -5.35 -22.55
N ILE A 232 3.64 -6.18 -23.54
CA ILE A 232 2.88 -7.42 -23.29
C ILE A 232 3.64 -8.37 -22.36
N ARG A 233 4.94 -8.57 -22.56
CA ARG A 233 5.75 -9.47 -21.71
C ARG A 233 5.89 -8.93 -20.29
N LEU A 234 6.10 -7.63 -20.14
CA LEU A 234 6.16 -6.98 -18.82
C LEU A 234 4.81 -7.09 -18.10
N PHE A 235 3.70 -6.92 -18.82
CA PHE A 235 2.36 -7.06 -18.27
C PHE A 235 2.04 -8.50 -17.86
N PHE A 236 2.45 -9.49 -18.67
CA PHE A 236 2.34 -10.90 -18.30
C PHE A 236 3.14 -11.22 -17.03
N TYR A 237 4.37 -10.74 -16.92
CA TYR A 237 5.18 -10.88 -15.71
C TYR A 237 4.51 -10.22 -14.50
N LEU A 238 3.94 -9.03 -14.67
CA LEU A 238 3.21 -8.33 -13.61
C LEU A 238 2.02 -9.15 -13.11
N ILE A 239 1.21 -9.70 -14.01
CA ILE A 239 0.07 -10.55 -13.62
C ILE A 239 0.54 -11.83 -12.94
N ALA A 240 1.51 -12.54 -13.53
CA ALA A 240 2.00 -13.79 -12.98
C ALA A 240 2.61 -13.60 -11.59
N SER A 241 3.52 -12.63 -11.43
CA SER A 241 4.12 -12.29 -10.14
C SER A 241 3.07 -11.79 -9.14
N GLY A 242 2.11 -10.96 -9.58
CA GLY A 242 1.00 -10.49 -8.75
C GLY A 242 0.15 -11.63 -8.21
N LEU A 243 -0.19 -12.64 -9.03
CA LEU A 243 -0.95 -13.81 -8.60
C LEU A 243 -0.18 -14.65 -7.58
N VAL A 244 1.10 -14.93 -7.84
CA VAL A 244 1.97 -15.70 -6.94
C VAL A 244 2.15 -14.99 -5.59
N LEU A 245 2.47 -13.70 -5.61
CA LEU A 245 2.64 -12.90 -4.39
C LEU A 245 1.33 -12.77 -3.62
N THR A 246 0.20 -12.58 -4.31
CA THR A 246 -1.12 -12.52 -3.67
C THR A 246 -1.45 -13.84 -2.99
N TYR A 247 -1.17 -14.97 -3.64
CA TYR A 247 -1.36 -16.30 -3.04
C TYR A 247 -0.53 -16.48 -1.77
N LEU A 248 0.74 -16.07 -1.80
CA LEU A 248 1.65 -16.16 -0.65
C LEU A 248 1.25 -15.20 0.49
N ARG A 249 0.56 -14.09 0.18
CA ARG A 249 0.09 -13.11 1.17
C ARG A 249 -1.24 -13.50 1.84
N ARG A 250 -2.06 -14.39 1.24
CA ARG A 250 -3.36 -14.84 1.80
C ARG A 250 -3.38 -15.15 3.30
N PRO A 251 -2.40 -15.84 3.92
CA PRO A 251 -2.45 -16.15 5.35
C PRO A 251 -2.37 -14.92 6.26
N ILE A 252 -1.85 -13.77 5.79
CA ILE A 252 -1.79 -12.53 6.61
C ILE A 252 -3.18 -12.12 7.08
N GLY A 253 -4.20 -12.22 6.22
CA GLY A 253 -5.56 -11.84 6.59
C GLY A 253 -6.08 -12.64 7.79
N ARG A 254 -5.83 -13.96 7.83
CA ARG A 254 -6.19 -14.80 8.98
C ARG A 254 -5.41 -14.41 10.23
N MET A 255 -4.11 -14.12 10.10
CA MET A 255 -3.30 -13.69 11.24
C MET A 255 -3.72 -12.33 11.80
N THR A 256 -4.16 -11.40 10.96
CA THR A 256 -4.70 -10.10 11.39
C THR A 256 -6.04 -10.26 12.12
N VAL A 257 -6.90 -11.20 11.70
CA VAL A 257 -8.12 -11.50 12.45
C VAL A 257 -7.80 -12.07 13.84
N MET A 258 -6.84 -13.00 13.93
CA MET A 258 -6.39 -13.54 15.22
C MET A 258 -5.76 -12.46 16.11
N GLU A 259 -5.02 -11.51 15.53
CA GLU A 259 -4.47 -10.35 16.23
C GLU A 259 -5.59 -9.52 16.88
N GLN A 260 -6.64 -9.20 16.13
CA GLN A 260 -7.80 -8.47 16.64
C GLN A 260 -8.56 -9.25 17.72
N GLN A 261 -8.65 -10.58 17.59
CA GLN A 261 -9.26 -11.42 18.64
C GLN A 261 -8.45 -11.38 19.93
N PHE A 262 -7.12 -11.54 19.87
CA PHE A 262 -6.28 -11.47 21.06
C PHE A 262 -6.27 -10.07 21.70
N GLU A 263 -6.29 -9.01 20.89
CA GLU A 263 -6.42 -7.65 21.38
C GLU A 263 -7.79 -7.41 22.04
N GLY A 264 -8.86 -7.94 21.45
CA GLY A 264 -10.21 -7.92 22.02
C GLY A 264 -10.29 -8.66 23.35
N ASP A 265 -9.72 -9.86 23.45
CA ASP A 265 -9.66 -10.63 24.70
C ASP A 265 -8.88 -9.88 25.78
N TYR A 266 -7.73 -9.28 25.43
CA TYR A 266 -6.95 -8.46 26.34
C TYR A 266 -7.73 -7.23 26.85
N ARG A 267 -8.37 -6.49 25.94
CA ARG A 267 -9.23 -5.34 26.29
C ARG A 267 -10.42 -5.75 27.14
N SER A 268 -11.04 -6.90 26.86
CA SER A 268 -12.17 -7.44 27.62
C SER A 268 -11.79 -7.73 29.07
N ILE A 269 -10.65 -8.39 29.30
CA ILE A 269 -10.15 -8.66 30.66
C ILE A 269 -9.85 -7.33 31.38
N ASN A 270 -9.25 -6.36 30.70
CA ASN A 270 -8.96 -5.06 31.29
C ASN A 270 -10.26 -4.28 31.65
N SER A 271 -11.28 -4.36 30.79
CA SER A 271 -12.60 -3.76 31.08
C SER A 271 -13.27 -4.43 32.29
N ARG A 272 -13.17 -5.76 32.40
CA ARG A 272 -13.68 -6.51 33.57
C ARG A 272 -12.98 -6.12 34.86
N LEU A 273 -11.67 -5.86 34.82
CA LEU A 273 -10.92 -5.36 35.97
C LEU A 273 -11.46 -4.00 36.44
N ILE A 274 -11.79 -3.10 35.51
CA ILE A 274 -12.31 -1.77 35.83
C ILE A 274 -13.71 -1.87 36.46
N VAL A 275 -14.61 -2.64 35.83
CA VAL A 275 -16.00 -2.80 36.28
C VAL A 275 -16.09 -3.45 37.66
N ASN A 276 -15.26 -4.47 37.93
CA ASN A 276 -15.29 -5.21 39.20
C ASN A 276 -14.18 -4.78 40.17
N SER A 277 -13.67 -3.56 40.03
CA SER A 277 -12.51 -3.07 40.79
C SER A 277 -12.74 -3.06 42.30
N GLU A 278 -13.97 -2.76 42.74
CA GLU A 278 -14.36 -2.77 44.16
C GLU A 278 -14.31 -4.17 44.77
N GLU A 279 -14.87 -5.18 44.08
CA GLU A 279 -14.84 -6.57 44.53
C GLU A 279 -13.40 -7.10 44.62
N ILE A 280 -12.58 -6.79 43.61
CA ILE A 280 -11.17 -7.22 43.57
C ILE A 280 -10.37 -6.58 44.70
N ALA A 281 -10.61 -5.30 45.00
CA ALA A 281 -9.98 -4.59 46.12
C ALA A 281 -10.42 -5.18 47.47
N PHE A 282 -11.70 -5.49 47.63
CA PHE A 282 -12.26 -6.10 48.85
C PHE A 282 -11.65 -7.49 49.13
N TYR A 283 -11.57 -8.35 48.12
CA TYR A 283 -11.01 -9.70 48.25
C TYR A 283 -9.48 -9.78 48.12
N ARG A 284 -8.78 -8.65 47.95
CA ARG A 284 -7.31 -8.57 47.73
C ARG A 284 -6.84 -9.45 46.55
N GLY A 285 -7.62 -9.47 45.46
CA GLY A 285 -7.42 -10.35 44.29
C GLY A 285 -6.29 -9.96 43.33
N ASN A 286 -5.49 -8.92 43.65
CA ASN A 286 -4.55 -8.26 42.74
C ASN A 286 -3.59 -9.21 42.01
N GLU A 287 -2.96 -10.15 42.73
CA GLU A 287 -2.00 -11.09 42.12
C GLU A 287 -2.66 -12.07 41.14
N ARG A 288 -3.93 -12.43 41.38
CA ARG A 288 -4.68 -13.32 40.49
C ARG A 288 -5.06 -12.60 39.20
N GLU A 289 -5.55 -11.37 39.31
CA GLU A 289 -5.87 -10.53 38.16
C GLU A 289 -4.63 -10.16 37.35
N ARG A 290 -3.52 -9.81 38.03
CA ARG A 290 -2.22 -9.58 37.39
C ARG A 290 -1.80 -10.78 36.54
N ARG A 291 -1.92 -12.00 37.07
CA ARG A 291 -1.58 -13.23 36.33
C ARG A 291 -2.53 -13.44 35.15
N SER A 292 -3.83 -13.17 35.30
CA SER A 292 -4.83 -13.27 34.23
C SER A 292 -4.53 -12.33 33.06
N ILE A 293 -4.31 -11.05 33.36
CA ILE A 293 -3.98 -10.01 32.36
C ILE A 293 -2.65 -10.32 31.69
N MET A 294 -1.61 -10.66 32.46
CA MET A 294 -0.29 -10.96 31.91
C MET A 294 -0.32 -12.20 31.01
N ASN A 295 -1.11 -13.22 31.35
CA ASN A 295 -1.27 -14.41 30.50
C ASN A 295 -1.94 -14.06 29.16
N SER A 296 -2.99 -13.22 29.17
CA SER A 296 -3.63 -12.76 27.93
C SER A 296 -2.67 -11.92 27.08
N PHE A 297 -1.93 -11.00 27.73
CA PHE A 297 -0.91 -10.18 27.07
C PHE A 297 0.19 -11.03 26.44
N GLN A 298 0.69 -12.06 27.13
CA GLN A 298 1.72 -12.96 26.60
C GLN A 298 1.25 -13.74 25.36
N LYS A 299 -0.02 -14.19 25.34
CA LYS A 299 -0.62 -14.82 24.16
C LYS A 299 -0.61 -13.86 22.97
N MET A 300 -1.09 -12.62 23.17
CA MET A 300 -1.08 -11.58 22.14
C MET A 300 0.35 -11.31 21.62
N ILE A 301 1.32 -11.11 22.52
CA ILE A 301 2.71 -10.83 22.15
C ILE A 301 3.34 -12.00 21.38
N SER A 302 3.07 -13.24 21.77
CA SER A 302 3.60 -14.42 21.07
C SER A 302 3.12 -14.47 19.61
N HIS A 303 1.83 -14.16 19.38
CA HIS A 303 1.25 -14.06 18.05
C HIS A 303 1.84 -12.91 17.25
N LEU A 304 1.95 -11.72 17.85
CA LEU A 304 2.55 -10.54 17.21
C LEU A 304 3.99 -10.80 16.77
N ARG A 305 4.81 -11.48 17.58
CA ARG A 305 6.18 -11.87 17.21
C ARG A 305 6.21 -12.82 16.00
N SER A 306 5.28 -13.79 15.94
CA SER A 306 5.15 -14.69 14.79
C SER A 306 4.75 -13.93 13.53
N LEU A 307 3.80 -13.00 13.65
CA LEU A 307 3.33 -12.15 12.57
C LEU A 307 4.45 -11.21 12.06
N ILE A 308 5.31 -10.68 12.93
CA ILE A 308 6.48 -9.88 12.54
C ILE A 308 7.43 -10.70 11.66
N LEU A 309 7.81 -11.91 12.08
CA LEU A 309 8.68 -12.79 11.27
C LEU A 309 8.05 -13.17 9.93
N PHE A 310 6.75 -13.45 9.92
CA PHE A 310 6.03 -13.77 8.71
C PHE A 310 5.98 -12.57 7.74
N ARG A 311 5.68 -11.38 8.24
CA ARG A 311 5.71 -10.13 7.45
C ARG A 311 7.10 -9.83 6.90
N PHE A 312 8.15 -10.06 7.70
CA PHE A 312 9.52 -9.94 7.23
C PHE A 312 9.80 -10.88 6.04
N SER A 313 9.40 -12.15 6.16
CA SER A 313 9.62 -13.16 5.12
C SER A 313 8.89 -12.83 3.81
N ILE A 314 7.62 -12.38 3.91
CA ILE A 314 6.85 -11.93 2.74
C ILE A 314 7.44 -10.65 2.14
N SER A 315 7.85 -9.68 2.97
CA SER A 315 8.49 -8.45 2.49
C SER A 315 9.81 -8.75 1.75
N PHE A 316 10.60 -9.69 2.25
CA PHE A 316 11.81 -10.16 1.58
C PHE A 316 11.50 -10.76 0.19
N LEU A 317 10.48 -11.62 0.12
CA LEU A 317 10.03 -12.20 -1.15
C LEU A 317 9.49 -11.14 -2.12
N ASP A 318 8.67 -10.21 -1.63
CA ASP A 318 8.15 -9.08 -2.41
C ASP A 318 9.30 -8.28 -3.03
N ASN A 319 10.36 -7.99 -2.28
CA ASN A 319 11.54 -7.29 -2.82
C ASN A 319 12.26 -8.11 -3.89
N ILE A 320 12.41 -9.43 -3.72
CA ILE A 320 13.04 -10.29 -4.74
C ILE A 320 12.22 -10.29 -6.03
N VAL A 321 10.94 -10.63 -5.94
CA VAL A 321 10.10 -10.84 -7.11
C VAL A 321 9.71 -9.51 -7.76
N ALA A 322 9.19 -8.56 -6.99
CA ALA A 322 8.64 -7.32 -7.54
C ALA A 322 9.73 -6.31 -7.94
N LYS A 323 10.93 -6.36 -7.34
CA LYS A 323 12.00 -5.39 -7.64
C LYS A 323 13.15 -6.02 -8.43
N TYR A 324 13.83 -7.03 -7.88
CA TYR A 324 15.07 -7.53 -8.48
C TYR A 324 14.80 -8.38 -9.74
N VAL A 325 13.93 -9.38 -9.66
CA VAL A 325 13.57 -10.21 -10.81
C VAL A 325 12.87 -9.37 -11.89
N ALA A 326 11.99 -8.43 -11.48
CA ALA A 326 11.36 -7.49 -12.40
C ALA A 326 12.38 -6.66 -13.20
N THR A 327 13.46 -6.19 -12.56
CA THR A 327 14.54 -5.44 -13.22
C THR A 327 15.26 -6.30 -14.27
N VAL A 328 15.57 -7.56 -13.94
CA VAL A 328 16.21 -8.50 -14.88
C VAL A 328 15.30 -8.79 -16.08
N VAL A 329 14.01 -9.03 -15.85
CA VAL A 329 13.01 -9.20 -16.92
C VAL A 329 12.91 -7.93 -17.78
N GLY A 330 13.02 -6.76 -17.16
CA GLY A 330 13.14 -5.47 -17.84
C GLY A 330 14.33 -5.42 -18.80
N TRP A 331 15.54 -5.71 -18.32
CA TRP A 331 16.74 -5.74 -19.15
C TRP A 331 16.65 -6.76 -20.29
N TYR A 332 16.15 -7.97 -20.02
CA TYR A 332 15.97 -8.99 -21.04
C TYR A 332 14.96 -8.54 -22.13
N THR A 333 13.87 -7.92 -21.71
CA THR A 333 12.85 -7.41 -22.64
C THR A 333 13.35 -6.26 -23.50
N MET A 334 14.12 -5.34 -22.89
CA MET A 334 14.66 -4.16 -23.58
C MET A 334 15.84 -4.49 -24.49
N SER A 335 16.67 -5.49 -24.15
CA SER A 335 17.86 -5.84 -24.92
C SER A 335 17.55 -6.60 -26.22
N ARG A 336 16.48 -7.41 -26.24
CA ARG A 336 16.10 -8.22 -27.42
C ARG A 336 15.97 -7.44 -28.74
N PRO A 337 15.29 -6.27 -28.83
CA PRO A 337 15.22 -5.52 -30.07
C PRO A 337 16.58 -4.97 -30.54
N PHE A 338 17.54 -4.73 -29.64
CA PHE A 338 18.88 -4.28 -30.00
C PHE A 338 19.78 -5.43 -30.47
N PHE A 339 19.62 -6.64 -29.93
CA PHE A 339 20.38 -7.82 -30.34
C PHE A 339 19.81 -8.52 -31.60
N ASN A 340 18.52 -8.35 -31.90
CA ASN A 340 17.93 -8.81 -33.15
C ASN A 340 18.32 -7.88 -34.31
N GLN A 341 19.36 -8.26 -35.06
CA GLN A 341 19.89 -7.50 -36.22
C GLN A 341 18.89 -7.26 -37.38
N ASN A 342 17.70 -7.87 -37.34
CA ASN A 342 16.69 -7.86 -38.40
C ASN A 342 15.54 -6.84 -38.24
N ASN A 343 15.53 -6.00 -37.21
CA ASN A 343 14.48 -4.97 -37.06
C ASN A 343 14.83 -3.69 -37.85
N SER A 344 14.29 -3.60 -39.07
CA SER A 344 14.41 -2.46 -39.99
C SER A 344 13.98 -1.11 -39.38
N ASN A 345 13.00 -1.09 -38.47
CA ASN A 345 12.50 0.12 -37.81
C ASN A 345 13.50 0.79 -36.85
N LEU A 346 14.42 0.03 -36.23
CA LEU A 346 15.45 0.58 -35.34
C LEU A 346 16.66 1.15 -36.10
N LYS A 347 17.00 0.55 -37.25
CA LYS A 347 18.04 1.08 -38.14
C LYS A 347 17.69 2.47 -38.70
N GLN A 348 16.40 2.76 -38.90
CA GLN A 348 15.94 4.04 -39.44
C GLN A 348 15.94 5.15 -38.37
N LYS A 349 15.52 4.85 -37.12
CA LYS A 349 15.59 5.81 -36.00
C LYS A 349 17.01 6.10 -35.51
N ILE A 350 17.92 5.13 -35.55
CA ILE A 350 19.33 5.33 -35.16
C ILE A 350 20.12 6.12 -36.23
N LYS A 351 19.72 6.07 -37.51
CA LYS A 351 20.33 6.87 -38.58
C LYS A 351 19.87 8.34 -38.63
N LEU A 352 18.78 8.68 -37.95
CA LEU A 352 18.16 10.01 -37.97
C LEU A 352 18.51 10.87 -36.74
N ASN A 353 19.35 10.39 -35.83
CA ASN A 353 19.72 11.08 -34.59
C ASN A 353 21.22 11.26 -34.46
#